data_AF-A0A067CT91-F1
#
_entry.id   AF-A0A067CT91-F1
#
_cell.length_a   1.000
_cell.length_b   1.000
_cell.length_c   1.000
_cell.angle_alpha   90.00
_cell.angle_beta   90.00
_cell.angle_gamma   90.00
#
_symmetry.space_group_name_H-M   'P 1'
#
loop_
_entity.id
_entity.type
_entity.pdbx_description
1 polymer ?
#
loop_
_entity_poly.entity_id
_entity_poly.type
_entity_poly.pdbx_seq_one_letter_code
_entity_poly.pdbx_strand_id
1 'polypeptide(L)'
;MATRRDLDEMEADALPSALAAMAECAKYTSGLAAFYEASFDGAKAVHSSQTKEGVASLQEALALVTSNLTNLSSTLTAYMDCQCDELDRVHVKVDVLKLVRCAAYSAIGPTDAWPVPNRDASNIILLASTSGRRCR
;
A
#
# COMPACT_ATOMS: atom_id res chain seq x y z
N MET A 1 8.96 8.78 -10.82
CA MET A 1 9.47 9.06 -9.47
C MET A 1 8.41 9.87 -8.74
N ALA A 2 7.74 9.24 -7.78
CA ALA A 2 6.79 9.90 -6.93
C ALA A 2 7.49 10.97 -6.08
N THR A 3 6.85 12.09 -5.83
CA THR A 3 7.33 13.17 -4.97
C THR A 3 6.76 12.98 -3.57
N ARG A 4 7.39 13.59 -2.56
CA ARG A 4 6.84 13.61 -1.20
C ARG A 4 5.39 14.14 -1.16
N ARG A 5 5.10 15.10 -2.03
CA ARG A 5 3.76 15.67 -2.20
C ARG A 5 2.75 14.65 -2.72
N ASP A 6 3.15 13.77 -3.64
CA ASP A 6 2.27 12.71 -4.16
C ASP A 6 1.85 11.75 -3.02
N LEU A 7 2.78 11.41 -2.11
CA LEU A 7 2.45 10.64 -0.91
C LEU A 7 1.46 11.37 0.00
N ASP A 8 1.68 12.66 0.25
CA ASP A 8 0.81 13.44 1.12
C ASP A 8 -0.61 13.52 0.51
N GLU A 9 -0.73 13.66 -0.82
CA GLU A 9 -2.02 13.63 -1.54
C GLU A 9 -2.70 12.25 -1.46
N MET A 10 -1.92 11.16 -1.55
CA MET A 10 -2.45 9.81 -1.39
C MET A 10 -2.96 9.52 0.02
N GLU A 11 -2.24 9.96 1.05
CA GLU A 11 -2.60 9.77 2.47
C GLU A 11 -3.78 10.64 2.89
N ALA A 12 -3.88 11.86 2.37
CA ALA A 12 -4.91 12.82 2.75
C ALA A 12 -6.25 12.59 2.03
N ASP A 13 -6.24 12.08 0.79
CA ASP A 13 -7.44 12.01 -0.05
C ASP A 13 -7.65 10.63 -0.68
N ALA A 14 -6.71 10.16 -1.52
CA ALA A 14 -6.96 8.99 -2.36
C ALA A 14 -7.24 7.70 -1.55
N LEU A 15 -6.43 7.42 -0.52
CA LEU A 15 -6.61 6.26 0.36
C LEU A 15 -7.89 6.37 1.20
N PRO A 16 -8.14 7.47 1.95
CA PRO A 16 -9.41 7.65 2.66
C PRO A 16 -10.64 7.52 1.74
N SER A 17 -10.59 8.10 0.54
CA SER A 17 -11.68 8.06 -0.43
C SER A 17 -11.97 6.63 -0.92
N ALA A 18 -10.92 5.87 -1.28
CA ALA A 18 -11.07 4.48 -1.70
C ALA A 18 -11.60 3.58 -0.57
N LEU A 19 -11.15 3.79 0.67
CA LEU A 19 -11.64 3.07 1.85
C LEU A 19 -13.10 3.43 2.17
N ALA A 20 -13.47 4.71 2.08
CA ALA A 20 -14.84 5.16 2.29
C ALA A 20 -15.79 4.56 1.24
N ALA A 21 -15.39 4.53 -0.04
CA ALA A 21 -16.18 3.90 -1.10
C ALA A 21 -16.39 2.40 -0.85
N MET A 22 -15.37 1.68 -0.37
CA MET A 22 -15.50 0.27 0.03
C MET A 22 -16.43 0.10 1.23
N ALA A 23 -16.38 0.99 2.23
CA ALA A 23 -17.26 0.94 3.38
C ALA A 23 -18.74 1.15 2.99
N GLU A 24 -19.02 2.11 2.09
CA GLU A 24 -20.36 2.32 1.56
C GLU A 24 -20.83 1.13 0.70
N CYS A 25 -19.94 0.54 -0.09
CA CYS A 25 -20.24 -0.68 -0.85
C CYS A 25 -20.61 -1.86 0.08
N ALA A 26 -19.89 -2.01 1.20
CA ALA A 26 -20.20 -3.04 2.20
C ALA A 26 -21.57 -2.80 2.88
N LYS A 27 -21.91 -1.55 3.20
CA LYS A 27 -23.23 -1.20 3.76
C LYS A 27 -24.34 -1.52 2.76
N TYR A 28 -24.18 -1.10 1.50
CA TYR A 28 -25.16 -1.36 0.43
C TYR A 28 -25.41 -2.86 0.25
N THR A 29 -24.35 -3.66 0.11
CA THR A 29 -24.47 -5.10 -0.09
C THR A 29 -25.06 -5.83 1.11
N SER A 30 -24.74 -5.40 2.34
CA SER A 30 -25.37 -5.92 3.56
C SER A 30 -26.86 -5.60 3.62
N GLY A 31 -27.26 -4.37 3.25
CA GLY A 31 -28.66 -3.98 3.18
C GLY A 31 -29.42 -4.76 2.10
N LEU A 32 -28.79 -5.00 0.96
CA LEU A 32 -29.35 -5.82 -0.12
C LEU A 32 -29.56 -7.27 0.31
N ALA A 33 -28.59 -7.85 1.03
CA ALA A 33 -28.71 -9.19 1.59
C ALA A 33 -29.90 -9.29 2.57
N ALA A 34 -30.01 -8.34 3.50
CA ALA A 34 -31.12 -8.29 4.45
C ALA A 34 -32.49 -8.10 3.77
N PHE A 35 -32.55 -7.28 2.72
CA PHE A 35 -33.78 -7.09 1.93
C PHE A 35 -34.23 -8.39 1.28
N TYR A 36 -33.30 -9.13 0.65
CA TYR A 36 -33.65 -10.39 0.01
C TYR A 36 -33.98 -11.48 1.02
N GLU A 37 -33.23 -11.58 2.12
CA GLU A 37 -33.56 -12.50 3.21
C GLU A 37 -35.00 -12.27 3.68
N ALA A 38 -35.40 -11.03 3.97
CA ALA A 38 -36.77 -10.69 4.37
C ALA A 38 -37.82 -10.88 3.25
N SER A 39 -37.46 -10.67 1.99
CA SER A 39 -38.38 -10.78 0.84
C SER A 39 -38.69 -12.24 0.49
N PHE A 40 -37.75 -13.14 0.75
CA PHE A 40 -37.88 -14.57 0.48
C PHE A 40 -38.19 -15.41 1.72
N ASP A 41 -38.29 -14.78 2.90
CA ASP A 41 -38.58 -15.49 4.15
C ASP A 41 -40.02 -16.02 4.22
N GLY A 42 -40.16 -17.25 4.71
CA GLY A 42 -41.41 -17.92 5.07
C GLY A 42 -42.37 -18.24 3.91
N ALA A 43 -42.27 -19.45 3.33
CA ALA A 43 -43.30 -20.14 2.52
C ALA A 43 -44.05 -19.36 1.41
N LYS A 44 -43.64 -18.14 1.08
CA LYS A 44 -44.26 -17.31 0.06
C LYS A 44 -43.78 -17.76 -1.31
N ALA A 45 -44.71 -18.17 -2.16
CA ALA A 45 -44.43 -18.44 -3.56
C ALA A 45 -43.98 -17.13 -4.22
N VAL A 46 -42.70 -17.06 -4.60
CA VAL A 46 -42.15 -15.88 -5.27
C VAL A 46 -42.44 -15.94 -6.75
N HIS A 47 -42.91 -14.82 -7.30
CA HIS A 47 -43.18 -14.73 -8.73
C HIS A 47 -41.87 -14.72 -9.52
N SER A 48 -41.83 -15.38 -10.68
CA SER A 48 -40.61 -15.52 -11.48
C SER A 48 -39.98 -14.17 -11.92
N SER A 49 -40.78 -13.10 -12.03
CA SER A 49 -40.28 -11.75 -12.31
C SER A 49 -39.44 -11.19 -11.15
N GLN A 50 -39.86 -11.42 -9.91
CA GLN A 50 -39.14 -10.95 -8.71
C GLN A 50 -37.79 -11.67 -8.57
N THR A 51 -37.72 -12.94 -8.97
CA THR A 51 -36.45 -13.68 -9.02
C THR A 51 -35.50 -13.13 -10.08
N LYS A 52 -36.01 -12.75 -11.26
CA LYS A 52 -35.18 -12.16 -12.33
C LYS A 52 -34.63 -10.79 -11.94
N GLU A 53 -35.47 -9.93 -11.38
CA GLU A 53 -35.04 -8.62 -10.84
C GLU A 53 -34.03 -8.81 -9.69
N GLY A 54 -34.25 -9.82 -8.84
CA GLY A 54 -33.32 -10.21 -7.79
C GLY A 54 -31.92 -10.56 -8.31
N VAL A 55 -31.86 -11.43 -9.31
CA VAL A 55 -30.59 -11.83 -9.94
C VAL A 55 -29.90 -10.63 -10.60
N ALA A 56 -30.64 -9.76 -11.30
CA ALA A 56 -30.08 -8.57 -11.93
C ALA A 56 -29.46 -7.62 -10.89
N SER A 57 -30.16 -7.35 -9.79
CA SER A 57 -29.64 -6.50 -8.71
C SER A 57 -28.40 -7.09 -8.04
N LEU A 58 -28.36 -8.42 -7.84
CA LEU A 58 -27.16 -9.09 -7.31
C LEU A 58 -25.97 -9.01 -8.28
N GLN A 59 -26.21 -9.06 -9.60
CA GLN A 59 -25.17 -8.88 -10.60
C GLN A 59 -24.60 -7.45 -10.58
N GLU A 60 -25.47 -6.44 -10.44
CA GLU A 60 -25.06 -5.04 -10.29
C GLU A 60 -24.24 -4.84 -9.01
N ALA A 61 -24.68 -5.42 -7.89
CA ALA A 61 -23.95 -5.38 -6.63
C ALA A 61 -22.57 -6.04 -6.74
N LEU A 62 -22.46 -7.17 -7.42
CA LEU A 62 -21.18 -7.85 -7.66
C LEU A 62 -20.24 -7.00 -8.52
N ALA A 63 -20.76 -6.35 -9.57
CA ALA A 63 -19.99 -5.44 -10.42
C ALA A 63 -19.46 -4.24 -9.62
N LEU A 64 -20.30 -3.67 -8.74
CA LEU A 64 -19.92 -2.57 -7.86
C LEU A 64 -18.81 -2.98 -6.88
N VAL A 65 -18.94 -4.14 -6.22
CA VAL A 65 -17.91 -4.68 -5.31
C VAL A 65 -16.59 -4.87 -6.06
N THR A 66 -16.65 -5.49 -7.25
CA THR A 66 -15.45 -5.75 -8.06
C THR A 66 -14.76 -4.45 -8.48
N SER A 67 -15.54 -3.44 -8.88
CA SER A 67 -15.02 -2.12 -9.25
C SER A 67 -14.34 -1.42 -8.07
N ASN A 68 -14.99 -1.37 -6.90
CA ASN A 68 -14.42 -0.74 -5.71
C ASN A 68 -13.17 -1.49 -5.20
N LEU A 69 -13.16 -2.84 -5.26
CA LEU A 69 -12.00 -3.64 -4.89
C LEU A 69 -10.81 -3.37 -5.83
N THR A 70 -11.07 -3.27 -7.13
CA THR A 70 -10.05 -2.93 -8.13
C THR A 70 -9.48 -1.54 -7.87
N ASN A 71 -10.35 -0.56 -7.60
CA ASN A 71 -9.94 0.79 -7.26
C ASN A 71 -9.04 0.81 -6.01
N LEU A 72 -9.51 0.23 -4.89
CA LEU A 72 -8.73 0.16 -3.66
C LEU A 72 -7.38 -0.55 -3.85
N SER A 73 -7.36 -1.67 -4.58
CA SER A 73 -6.12 -2.40 -4.87
C SER A 73 -5.13 -1.55 -5.66
N SER A 74 -5.61 -0.81 -6.66
CA SER A 74 -4.76 0.08 -7.47
C SER A 74 -4.22 1.25 -6.64
N THR A 75 -5.06 1.87 -5.80
CA THR A 75 -4.65 2.95 -4.89
C THR A 75 -3.61 2.47 -3.89
N LEU A 76 -3.81 1.29 -3.28
CA LEU A 76 -2.82 0.72 -2.34
C LEU A 76 -1.50 0.40 -3.03
N THR A 77 -1.54 -0.13 -4.25
CA THR A 77 -0.33 -0.43 -5.03
C THR A 77 0.46 0.85 -5.32
N ALA A 78 -0.21 1.89 -5.83
CA ALA A 78 0.42 3.18 -6.09
C ALA A 78 1.01 3.80 -4.80
N TYR A 79 0.34 3.64 -3.66
CA TYR A 79 0.84 4.13 -2.38
C TYR A 79 2.12 3.42 -1.95
N MET A 80 2.15 2.08 -2.06
CA MET A 80 3.34 1.29 -1.75
C MET A 80 4.51 1.64 -2.67
N ASP A 81 4.26 1.85 -3.96
CA ASP A 81 5.29 2.27 -4.90
C ASP A 81 5.90 3.63 -4.51
N CYS A 82 5.05 4.57 -4.10
CA CYS A 82 5.51 5.88 -3.61
C CYS A 82 6.34 5.77 -2.32
N GLN A 83 5.97 4.88 -1.40
CA GLN A 83 6.74 4.61 -0.17
C GLN A 83 8.10 3.98 -0.48
N CYS A 84 8.17 3.06 -1.43
CA CYS A 84 9.43 2.47 -1.91
C CYS A 84 10.36 3.55 -2.51
N ASP A 85 9.84 4.43 -3.37
CA ASP A 85 10.59 5.55 -3.94
C ASP A 85 11.20 6.47 -2.85
N GLU A 86 10.47 6.74 -1.75
CA GLU A 86 10.99 7.53 -0.64
C GLU A 86 12.05 6.79 0.17
N LEU A 87 11.89 5.49 0.43
CA LEU A 87 12.91 4.69 1.11
C LEU A 87 14.21 4.66 0.31
N ASP A 88 14.14 4.52 -1.01
CA ASP A 88 15.31 4.58 -1.88
C ASP A 88 16.02 5.93 -1.80
N ARG A 89 15.27 7.04 -1.76
CA ARG A 89 15.86 8.38 -1.55
C ARG A 89 16.55 8.51 -0.20
N VAL A 90 15.97 7.97 0.86
CA VAL A 90 16.58 7.97 2.20
C VAL A 90 17.87 7.14 2.19
N HIS A 91 17.87 5.95 1.57
CA HIS A 91 19.06 5.13 1.43
C HIS A 91 20.20 5.87 0.72
N VAL A 92 19.92 6.53 -0.41
CA VAL A 92 20.93 7.33 -1.13
C VAL A 92 21.48 8.45 -0.24
N LYS A 93 20.63 9.19 0.48
CA LYS A 93 21.07 10.25 1.39
C LYS A 93 21.95 9.71 2.51
N VAL A 94 21.59 8.57 3.09
CA VAL A 94 22.37 7.90 4.13
C VAL A 94 23.74 7.47 3.60
N ASP A 95 23.81 6.92 2.39
CA ASP A 95 25.09 6.51 1.79
C ASP A 95 25.99 7.69 1.45
N VAL A 96 25.42 8.81 1.00
CA VAL A 96 26.17 10.07 0.86
C VAL A 96 26.72 10.55 2.20
N LEU A 97 25.92 10.51 3.27
CA LEU A 97 26.39 10.90 4.62
C LEU A 97 27.49 9.98 5.13
N LYS A 98 27.41 8.67 4.88
CA LYS A 98 28.50 7.73 5.21
C LYS A 98 29.78 8.09 4.45
N LEU A 99 29.68 8.41 3.16
CA LEU A 99 30.82 8.81 2.34
C LEU A 99 31.47 10.11 2.85
N VAL A 100 30.65 11.14 3.11
CA VAL A 100 31.10 12.43 3.67
C VAL A 100 31.79 12.23 5.01
N ARG A 101 31.20 11.39 5.89
CA ARG A 101 31.81 11.03 7.18
C ARG A 101 33.18 10.38 6.98
N CYS A 102 33.30 9.39 6.09
CA CYS A 102 34.59 8.74 5.79
C CYS A 102 35.62 9.73 5.25
N ALA A 103 35.23 10.64 4.34
CA ALA A 103 36.11 11.66 3.80
C ALA A 103 36.60 12.63 4.89
N ALA A 104 35.70 13.04 5.80
CA ALA A 104 36.07 13.88 6.93
C ALA A 104 37.07 13.17 7.88
N TYR A 105 36.86 11.87 8.18
CA TYR A 105 37.81 11.07 8.96
C TYR A 105 39.20 11.02 8.30
N SER A 106 39.27 10.81 6.98
CA SER A 106 40.54 10.79 6.24
C SER A 106 41.26 12.15 6.22
N ALA A 107 40.50 13.26 6.28
CA ALA A 107 41.06 14.62 6.24
C ALA A 107 41.62 15.10 7.59
N ILE A 108 41.07 14.63 8.71
CA ILE A 108 41.47 15.06 10.07
C ILE A 108 42.70 14.26 10.57
N GLY A 109 43.04 13.13 9.93
CA GLY A 109 44.08 12.21 10.40
C GLY A 109 43.66 11.47 11.68
N PRO A 110 44.42 10.45 12.14
CA PRO A 110 44.11 9.73 13.36
C PRO A 110 44.19 10.70 14.54
N THR A 111 43.04 11.11 15.05
CA THR A 111 42.93 11.90 16.28
C THR A 111 42.55 10.95 17.40
N ASP A 112 43.51 10.71 18.30
CA ASP A 112 43.35 9.94 19.53
C ASP A 112 42.42 10.67 20.50
N ALA A 113 41.10 10.69 20.24
CA ALA A 113 40.02 10.84 21.22
C ALA A 113 38.70 11.24 20.54
N TRP A 114 37.86 10.26 20.22
CA TRP A 114 36.40 10.33 20.47
C TRP A 114 35.88 8.89 20.59
N PRO A 115 34.93 8.58 21.47
CA PRO A 115 34.52 7.22 21.73
C PRO A 115 33.77 6.69 20.51
N VAL A 116 34.35 5.68 19.88
CA VAL A 116 33.64 4.76 18.99
C VAL A 116 32.45 4.21 19.78
N PRO A 117 31.20 4.26 19.26
CA PRO A 117 30.12 3.51 19.86
C PRO A 117 30.50 2.04 19.80
N ASN A 118 30.92 1.53 20.95
CA ASN A 118 31.29 0.16 21.16
C ASN A 118 30.04 -0.70 21.00
N ARG A 119 29.97 -1.49 19.93
CA ARG A 119 29.79 -2.96 19.98
C ARG A 119 29.59 -3.50 18.57
N ASP A 120 30.33 -4.56 18.27
CA ASP A 120 30.16 -5.46 17.12
C ASP A 120 30.61 -4.93 15.75
N ALA A 121 31.89 -4.58 15.70
CA ALA A 121 32.68 -4.46 14.47
C ALA A 121 32.95 -5.83 13.80
N SER A 122 31.89 -6.60 13.51
CA SER A 122 32.01 -7.93 12.88
C SER A 122 31.43 -8.02 11.46
N ASN A 123 30.91 -6.93 10.86
CA ASN A 123 30.23 -7.05 9.55
C ASN A 123 30.57 -5.98 8.49
N ILE A 124 31.69 -5.26 8.62
CA ILE A 124 32.08 -4.27 7.59
C ILE A 124 33.36 -4.71 6.88
N ILE A 125 33.30 -5.86 6.20
CA ILE A 125 33.95 -6.05 4.89
C ILE A 125 33.10 -7.06 4.11
N LEU A 126 32.19 -6.55 3.28
CA LEU A 126 31.74 -7.24 2.07
C LEU A 126 31.57 -6.18 0.99
N LEU A 127 32.72 -5.83 0.39
CA LEU A 127 32.78 -5.20 -0.91
C LEU A 127 32.24 -6.18 -1.97
N ALA A 128 31.40 -5.66 -2.86
CA ALA A 128 31.16 -6.13 -4.23
C ALA A 128 30.80 -7.62 -4.43
N SER A 129 29.51 -7.91 -4.65
CA SER A 129 29.02 -8.81 -5.70
C SER A 129 27.51 -9.08 -5.52
N THR A 130 26.69 -8.38 -6.29
CA THR A 130 25.67 -9.00 -7.17
C THR A 130 25.07 -7.92 -8.07
N SER A 131 25.86 -7.53 -9.07
CA SER A 131 25.30 -7.26 -10.38
C SER A 131 24.60 -8.54 -10.82
N GLY A 132 23.29 -8.51 -11.00
CA GLY A 132 22.53 -9.56 -11.66
C GLY A 132 21.80 -10.54 -10.73
N ARG A 133 20.58 -10.17 -10.33
CA ARG A 133 19.46 -11.13 -10.33
C ARG A 133 18.13 -10.41 -10.56
N ARG A 134 17.63 -10.68 -11.77
CA ARG A 134 16.30 -10.42 -12.33
C ARG A 134 15.19 -10.31 -11.27
N CYS A 135 14.50 -9.18 -11.26
CA CYS A 135 13.04 -9.18 -11.15
C CYS A 135 12.50 -8.93 -12.56
N ARG A 136 11.47 -9.69 -12.92
CA ARG A 136 10.86 -9.74 -14.26
C ARG A 136 10.24 -8.41 -14.64
#